data_AF-A0A453HPK4-F1
#
_entry.id   AF-A0A453HPK4-F1
#
_cell.length_a   1.000
_cell.length_b   1.000
_cell.length_c   1.000
_cell.angle_alpha   90.00
_cell.angle_beta   90.00
_cell.angle_gamma   90.00
#
_symmetry.space_group_name_H-M   'P 1'
#
loop_
_entity.id
_entity.type
_entity.pdbx_description
1 polymer ?
#
loop_
_entity_poly.entity_id
_entity_poly.type
_entity_poly.pdbx_seq_one_letter_code
_entity_poly.pdbx_strand_id
1 'polypeptide(L)'
;EFLHVKPGKGAAFVRTKMRNYITGNTVEKTFRAGSTIQEASISKETKQFTYKDGSQFVFMDLTSFEESRLNESDVGDRQKWLKEGMDCTLLYWNGRIIDFDLPITVRLTVTEADPGQGDSAQGGTKPATLETGAVVNVPSFVDVGDDVLIDSRTGQYMSRA
;
A
#
# COMPACT_ATOMS: atom_id res chain seq x y z
N GLU A 1 -18.10 -10.49 -0.59
CA GLU A 1 -18.92 -11.49 -1.31
C GLU A 1 -20.35 -11.44 -0.76
N PHE A 2 -21.36 -11.55 -1.61
CA PHE A 2 -22.76 -11.60 -1.18
C PHE A 2 -23.57 -12.62 -1.98
N LEU A 3 -24.54 -13.24 -1.32
CA LEU A 3 -25.43 -14.24 -1.91
C LEU A 3 -26.88 -13.75 -1.74
N HIS A 4 -27.53 -13.45 -2.86
CA HIS A 4 -28.96 -13.16 -2.89
C HIS A 4 -29.74 -14.48 -2.90
N VAL A 5 -30.61 -14.67 -1.91
CA VAL A 5 -31.47 -15.85 -1.77
C VAL A 5 -32.93 -15.46 -1.90
N LYS A 6 -33.65 -16.10 -2.84
CA LYS A 6 -35.11 -16.04 -2.99
C LYS A 6 -35.70 -17.40 -2.60
N PRO A 7 -36.18 -17.58 -1.35
CA PRO A 7 -36.76 -18.85 -0.94
C PRO A 7 -38.12 -19.08 -1.61
N GLY A 8 -38.48 -20.34 -1.88
CA GLY A 8 -39.79 -20.69 -2.44
C GLY A 8 -40.98 -20.30 -1.54
N LYS A 9 -40.73 -20.02 -0.25
CA LYS A 9 -41.67 -19.46 0.71
C LYS A 9 -40.93 -18.48 1.63
N GLY A 10 -41.40 -17.22 1.68
CA GLY A 10 -40.82 -16.16 2.52
C GLY A 10 -40.20 -15.00 1.73
N ALA A 11 -39.74 -13.98 2.45
CA ALA A 11 -39.11 -12.80 1.84
C ALA A 11 -37.68 -13.09 1.38
N ALA A 12 -37.25 -12.42 0.32
CA ALA A 12 -35.87 -12.48 -0.15
C ALA A 12 -34.91 -11.85 0.88
N PHE A 13 -33.69 -12.37 0.93
CA PHE A 13 -32.62 -11.84 1.77
C PHE A 13 -31.27 -11.97 1.08
N VAL A 14 -30.30 -11.20 1.57
CA VAL A 14 -28.92 -11.23 1.10
C VAL A 14 -28.03 -11.64 2.26
N ARG A 15 -27.26 -12.72 2.11
CA ARG A 15 -26.17 -13.05 3.04
C ARG A 15 -24.90 -12.43 2.53
N THR A 16 -24.27 -11.59 3.34
CA THR A 16 -23.05 -10.88 2.96
C THR A 16 -21.96 -11.23 3.95
N LYS A 17 -20.83 -11.69 3.41
CA LYS A 17 -19.58 -11.82 4.16
C LYS A 17 -18.84 -10.48 4.05
N MET A 18 -18.72 -9.80 5.19
CA MET A 18 -18.12 -8.47 5.31
C MET A 18 -16.84 -8.56 6.13
N ARG A 19 -15.82 -7.81 5.76
CA ARG A 19 -14.59 -7.67 6.53
C ARG A 19 -14.59 -6.31 7.20
N ASN A 20 -14.34 -6.27 8.50
CA ASN A 20 -14.07 -5.03 9.20
C ASN A 20 -12.74 -4.46 8.67
N TYR A 21 -12.79 -3.24 8.15
CA TYR A 21 -11.64 -2.62 7.50
C TYR A 21 -10.49 -2.35 8.49
N ILE A 22 -10.82 -1.98 9.74
CA ILE A 22 -9.84 -1.62 10.77
C ILE A 22 -9.26 -2.88 11.43
N THR A 23 -10.12 -3.80 11.86
CA THR A 23 -9.66 -4.98 12.63
C THR A 23 -9.35 -6.19 11.76
N GLY A 24 -9.71 -6.15 10.48
CA GLY A 24 -9.57 -7.28 9.56
C GLY A 24 -10.54 -8.44 9.83
N ASN A 25 -11.32 -8.40 10.92
CA ASN A 25 -12.25 -9.47 11.31
C ASN A 25 -13.35 -9.63 10.28
N THR A 26 -13.67 -10.88 9.95
CA THR A 26 -14.75 -11.19 9.00
C THR A 26 -16.02 -11.55 9.74
N VAL A 27 -17.14 -10.96 9.32
CA VAL A 27 -18.48 -11.22 9.87
C VAL A 27 -19.43 -11.57 8.73
N GLU A 28 -20.32 -12.53 8.98
CA GLU A 28 -21.41 -12.84 8.07
C GLU A 28 -22.69 -12.19 8.59
N LYS A 29 -23.34 -11.40 7.75
CA LYS A 29 -24.59 -10.70 8.10
C LYS A 29 -25.64 -10.97 7.04
N THR A 30 -26.85 -11.26 7.51
CA THR A 30 -28.02 -11.42 6.65
C THR A 30 -28.84 -10.14 6.65
N PHE A 31 -29.04 -9.55 5.48
CA PHE A 31 -29.88 -8.38 5.26
C PHE A 31 -31.20 -8.81 4.63
N ARG A 32 -32.32 -8.38 5.20
CA ARG A 32 -33.64 -8.61 4.59
C ARG A 32 -33.84 -7.64 3.43
N ALA A 33 -34.54 -8.07 2.37
CA ALA A 33 -34.91 -7.17 1.29
C ALA A 33 -35.64 -5.93 1.84
N GLY A 34 -35.23 -4.73 1.40
CA GLY A 34 -35.76 -3.45 1.88
C GLY A 34 -35.05 -2.86 3.11
N SER A 35 -34.03 -3.53 3.67
CA SER A 35 -33.23 -2.93 4.77
C SER A 35 -32.31 -1.84 4.22
N THR A 36 -32.34 -0.65 4.82
CA THR A 36 -31.38 0.42 4.52
C THR A 36 -30.06 0.15 5.24
N ILE A 37 -28.95 0.35 4.54
CA ILE A 37 -27.60 0.27 5.10
C ILE A 37 -27.02 1.68 5.06
N GLN A 38 -26.43 2.12 6.17
CA GLN A 38 -25.72 3.38 6.20
C GLN A 38 -24.34 3.20 5.56
N GLU A 39 -24.05 4.01 4.55
CA GLU A 39 -22.74 4.04 3.92
C GLU A 39 -21.73 4.74 4.84
N ALA A 40 -20.53 4.19 4.92
CA ALA A 40 -19.43 4.85 5.61
C ALA A 40 -18.91 5.98 4.69
N SER A 41 -18.89 7.21 5.21
CA SER A 41 -18.25 8.33 4.52
C SER A 41 -16.74 8.21 4.68
N ILE A 42 -16.07 7.81 3.61
CA ILE A 42 -14.61 7.67 3.54
C ILE A 42 -14.09 8.79 2.64
N SER A 43 -13.14 9.58 3.13
CA SER A 43 -12.40 10.55 2.31
C SER A 43 -10.98 10.04 2.03
N LYS A 44 -10.48 10.39 0.86
CA LYS A 44 -9.10 10.12 0.45
C LYS A 44 -8.40 11.45 0.27
N GLU A 45 -7.26 11.60 0.91
CA GLU A 45 -6.45 12.81 0.81
C GLU A 45 -5.04 12.42 0.37
N THR A 46 -4.55 13.09 -0.67
CA THR A 46 -3.17 12.91 -1.13
C THR A 46 -2.27 13.81 -0.30
N LYS A 47 -1.29 13.23 0.39
CA LYS A 47 -0.29 13.94 1.19
C LYS A 47 1.10 13.46 0.84
N GLN A 48 2.07 14.36 0.87
CA GLN A 48 3.45 14.03 0.61
C GLN A 48 4.13 13.54 1.89
N PHE A 49 4.82 12.41 1.83
CA PHE A 49 5.69 11.98 2.93
C PHE A 49 6.89 12.93 3.04
N THR A 50 7.12 13.49 4.23
CA THR A 50 8.18 14.48 4.44
C THR A 50 9.38 13.88 5.13
N TYR A 51 9.23 13.37 6.36
CA TYR A 51 10.31 12.78 7.14
C TYR A 51 9.78 11.80 8.20
N LYS A 52 10.69 11.00 8.76
CA LYS A 52 10.43 10.15 9.92
C LYS A 52 10.88 10.85 11.20
N ASP A 53 9.96 11.02 12.15
CA ASP A 53 10.18 11.62 13.48
C ASP A 53 10.14 10.52 14.55
N GLY A 54 11.31 9.98 14.90
CA GLY A 54 11.40 8.84 15.82
C GLY A 54 10.69 7.60 15.25
N SER A 55 9.54 7.25 15.84
CA SER A 55 8.68 6.13 15.41
C SER A 55 7.44 6.57 14.60
N GLN A 56 7.35 7.86 14.25
CA GLN A 56 6.23 8.41 13.50
C GLN A 56 6.66 8.83 12.09
N PHE A 57 5.76 8.62 11.13
CA PHE A 57 5.91 9.06 9.75
C PHE A 57 5.06 10.31 9.55
N VAL A 58 5.69 11.39 9.12
CA VAL A 58 5.04 12.68 8.92
C VAL A 58 4.68 12.85 7.45
N PHE A 59 3.41 13.17 7.19
CA PHE A 59 2.86 13.45 5.89
C PHE A 59 2.31 14.88 5.88
N MET A 60 2.54 15.62 4.81
CA MET A 60 2.11 17.01 4.67
C MET A 60 1.20 17.15 3.45
N ASP A 61 0.08 17.83 3.64
CA ASP A 61 -0.73 18.29 2.52
C ASP A 61 -0.07 19.51 1.86
N LEU A 62 0.24 19.43 0.56
CA LEU A 62 0.92 20.49 -0.18
C LEU A 62 0.03 21.72 -0.46
N THR A 63 -1.28 21.62 -0.24
CA THR A 63 -2.25 22.70 -0.43
C THR A 63 -2.51 23.45 0.88
N SER A 64 -2.77 22.71 1.96
CA SER A 64 -3.14 23.28 3.25
C SER A 64 -1.97 23.41 4.23
N PHE A 65 -0.84 22.76 3.95
CA PHE A 65 0.30 22.61 4.86
C PHE A 65 -0.04 21.92 6.18
N GLU A 66 -1.15 21.18 6.23
CA GLU A 66 -1.52 20.40 7.39
C GLU A 66 -0.71 19.10 7.47
N GLU A 67 -0.13 18.85 8.64
CA GLU A 67 0.58 17.62 8.93
C GLU A 67 -0.38 16.50 9.37
N SER A 68 -0.05 15.28 9.00
CA SER A 68 -0.71 14.06 9.43
C SER A 68 0.35 13.04 9.80
N ARG A 69 0.19 12.40 10.96
CA ARG A 69 1.20 11.52 11.54
C ARG A 69 0.66 10.10 11.61
N LEU A 70 1.47 9.14 11.16
CA LEU A 70 1.18 7.71 11.26
C LEU A 70 2.25 7.03 12.11
N ASN A 71 1.85 6.03 12.91
CA ASN A 71 2.81 5.22 13.65
C ASN A 71 3.33 4.07 12.78
N GLU A 72 4.44 3.46 13.19
CA GLU A 72 4.99 2.26 12.53
C GLU A 72 3.97 1.13 12.36
N SER A 73 3.05 0.95 13.31
CA SER A 73 1.98 -0.04 13.22
C SER A 73 0.94 0.26 12.14
N ASP A 74 0.73 1.54 11.81
CA ASP A 74 -0.25 1.98 10.81
C ASP A 74 0.34 1.85 9.40
N VAL A 75 1.63 2.19 9.25
CA VAL A 75 2.36 2.05 7.98
C VAL A 75 2.68 0.58 7.70
N GLY A 76 3.14 -0.15 8.71
CA GLY A 76 3.52 -1.56 8.62
C GLY A 76 4.67 -1.79 7.64
N ASP A 77 4.63 -2.93 6.95
CA ASP A 77 5.67 -3.35 6.00
C ASP A 77 5.84 -2.40 4.80
N ARG A 78 4.85 -1.53 4.55
CA ARG A 78 4.89 -0.54 3.46
C ARG A 78 5.97 0.52 3.66
N GLN A 79 6.48 0.70 4.88
CA GLN A 79 7.54 1.67 5.19
C GLN A 79 8.80 1.46 4.33
N LYS A 80 9.09 0.22 3.92
CA LYS A 80 10.27 -0.12 3.12
C LYS A 80 10.24 0.46 1.69
N TRP A 81 9.07 0.89 1.22
CA TRP A 81 8.88 1.49 -0.10
C TRP A 81 8.72 3.01 -0.04
N LEU A 82 8.71 3.57 1.16
CA LEU A 82 8.41 4.97 1.40
C LEU A 82 9.68 5.82 1.24
N LYS A 83 9.64 6.79 0.34
CA LYS A 83 10.73 7.74 0.08
C LYS A 83 10.26 9.16 0.41
N GLU A 84 11.11 9.96 1.03
CA GLU A 84 10.84 11.39 1.26
C GLU A 84 10.48 12.10 -0.05
N GLY A 85 9.47 12.95 -0.01
CA GLY A 85 8.90 13.61 -1.19
C GLY A 85 7.88 12.79 -1.97
N MET A 86 7.55 11.56 -1.54
CA MET A 86 6.57 10.72 -2.21
C MET A 86 5.13 11.10 -1.85
N ASP A 87 4.29 11.31 -2.86
CA ASP A 87 2.85 11.49 -2.68
C ASP A 87 2.18 10.15 -2.35
N CYS A 88 1.46 10.13 -1.25
CA CYS A 88 0.74 8.96 -0.75
C CYS A 88 -0.73 9.30 -0.49
N THR A 89 -1.60 8.30 -0.52
CA THR A 89 -3.03 8.49 -0.23
C THR A 89 -3.34 8.06 1.20
N LEU A 90 -3.85 8.97 2.02
CA LEU A 90 -4.38 8.67 3.34
C LEU A 90 -5.90 8.49 3.25
N LEU A 91 -6.40 7.41 3.86
CA LEU A 91 -7.83 7.13 3.96
C LEU A 91 -8.33 7.58 5.32
N TYR A 92 -9.33 8.45 5.31
CA TYR A 92 -9.98 8.95 6.51
C TYR A 92 -11.39 8.41 6.64
N TRP A 93 -11.77 8.07 7.87
CA TRP A 93 -13.14 7.74 8.25
C TRP A 93 -13.47 8.47 9.56
N ASN A 94 -14.52 9.28 9.54
CA ASN A 94 -14.92 10.13 10.68
C ASN A 94 -13.76 10.98 11.24
N GLY A 95 -12.94 11.55 10.35
CA GLY A 95 -11.80 12.41 10.71
C GLY A 95 -10.59 11.66 11.27
N ARG A 96 -10.59 10.32 11.28
CA ARG A 96 -9.45 9.50 11.70
C ARG A 96 -8.84 8.79 10.50
N ILE A 97 -7.52 8.73 10.45
CA ILE A 97 -6.83 7.92 9.44
C ILE A 97 -7.07 6.44 9.78
N ILE A 98 -7.55 5.69 8.79
CA ILE A 98 -7.84 4.26 8.92
C ILE A 98 -6.92 3.40 8.07
N ASP A 99 -6.29 3.96 7.04
CA ASP A 99 -5.30 3.27 6.21
C ASP A 99 -4.47 4.27 5.40
N PHE A 100 -3.41 3.74 4.81
CA PHE A 100 -2.39 4.43 4.07
C PHE A 100 -2.05 3.63 2.81
N ASP A 101 -2.06 4.30 1.66
CA ASP A 101 -1.74 3.68 0.38
C ASP A 101 -0.59 4.39 -0.31
N LEU A 102 0.33 3.58 -0.84
CA LEU A 102 1.46 4.04 -1.64
C LEU A 102 1.05 4.07 -3.12
N PRO A 103 1.76 4.85 -3.95
CA PRO A 103 1.73 4.61 -5.39
C PRO A 103 2.02 3.12 -5.69
N ILE A 104 1.28 2.54 -6.64
CA ILE A 104 1.48 1.14 -7.05
C ILE A 104 2.91 0.93 -7.56
N THR A 105 3.44 1.93 -8.26
CA THR A 105 4.80 1.93 -8.78
C THR A 105 5.61 2.99 -8.04
N VAL A 106 6.64 2.55 -7.32
CA VAL A 106 7.58 3.45 -6.63
C VAL A 106 8.91 3.49 -7.37
N ARG A 107 9.47 4.69 -7.52
CA ARG A 107 10.82 4.88 -8.07
C ARG A 107 11.80 4.99 -6.92
N LEU A 108 12.76 4.08 -6.88
CA LEU A 108 13.78 4.01 -5.83
C LEU A 108 15.16 3.85 -6.47
N THR A 109 16.14 4.56 -5.92
CA THR A 109 17.53 4.48 -6.38
C THR A 109 18.24 3.29 -5.72
N VAL A 110 19.04 2.56 -6.50
CA VAL A 110 19.89 1.47 -6.00
C VAL A 110 21.12 2.05 -5.31
N THR A 111 21.31 1.75 -4.03
CA THR A 111 22.46 2.21 -3.23
C THR A 111 23.56 1.16 -3.12
N GLU A 112 23.20 -0.12 -3.14
CA GLU A 112 24.16 -1.22 -3.13
C GLU A 112 23.67 -2.32 -4.07
N ALA A 113 24.58 -2.92 -4.82
CA ALA A 113 24.30 -4.08 -5.64
C ALA A 113 25.49 -5.03 -5.56
N ASP A 114 25.23 -6.31 -5.34
CA ASP A 114 26.31 -7.30 -5.34
C ASP A 114 27.04 -7.27 -6.69
N PRO A 115 28.38 -7.34 -6.71
CA PRO A 115 29.14 -7.49 -7.94
C PRO A 115 28.74 -8.85 -8.54
N GLY A 116 27.84 -8.81 -9.52
CA GLY A 116 27.25 -10.00 -10.13
C GLY A 116 28.35 -10.95 -10.57
N GLN A 117 28.15 -12.25 -10.34
CA GLN A 117 29.08 -13.26 -10.83
C GLN A 117 29.37 -13.01 -12.32
N GLY A 118 30.67 -12.85 -12.63
CA GLY A 118 31.16 -12.84 -13.99
C GLY A 118 30.70 -14.11 -14.71
N ASP A 119 30.41 -13.96 -16.00
CA ASP A 119 29.91 -14.97 -16.93
C ASP A 119 28.46 -15.44 -16.74
N SER A 120 27.55 -14.85 -17.52
CA SER A 120 27.21 -15.39 -18.85
C SER A 120 25.94 -14.72 -19.39
N ALA A 121 25.80 -14.73 -20.71
CA ALA A 121 24.74 -14.08 -21.49
C ALA A 121 23.30 -14.63 -21.28
N GLN A 122 22.94 -15.09 -20.08
CA GLN A 122 21.59 -15.52 -19.71
C GLN A 122 21.11 -14.73 -18.50
N GLY A 123 20.02 -13.98 -18.68
CA GLY A 123 19.49 -13.01 -17.72
C GLY A 123 19.19 -13.60 -16.34
N GLY A 124 20.16 -13.45 -15.43
CA GLY A 124 19.99 -13.66 -13.99
C GLY A 124 19.48 -12.41 -13.27
N THR A 125 19.01 -12.61 -12.04
CA THR A 125 18.72 -11.53 -11.09
C THR A 125 19.74 -11.55 -9.96
N LYS A 126 20.15 -10.38 -9.49
CA LYS A 126 21.00 -10.18 -8.31
C LYS A 126 20.24 -9.41 -7.23
N PRO A 127 20.53 -9.63 -5.94
CA PRO A 127 19.99 -8.77 -4.89
C PRO A 127 20.61 -7.38 -4.97
N ALA A 128 19.79 -6.36 -4.74
CA ALA A 128 20.20 -4.96 -4.65
C ALA A 128 19.46 -4.26 -3.51
N THR A 129 20.19 -3.43 -2.77
CA THR A 129 19.65 -2.57 -1.71
C THR A 129 19.25 -1.23 -2.32
N LEU A 130 18.05 -0.77 -1.97
CA LEU A 130 17.49 0.51 -2.39
C LEU A 130 17.76 1.59 -1.34
N GLU A 131 17.57 2.86 -1.70
CA GLU A 131 17.77 4.01 -0.80
C GLU A 131 16.95 3.96 0.50
N THR A 132 15.83 3.23 0.49
CA THR A 132 14.99 3.00 1.68
C THR A 132 15.50 1.86 2.57
N GLY A 133 16.57 1.17 2.16
CA GLY A 133 17.07 -0.05 2.79
C GLY A 133 16.36 -1.33 2.38
N ALA A 134 15.35 -1.25 1.49
CA ALA A 134 14.68 -2.43 0.96
C ALA A 134 15.62 -3.23 0.04
N VAL A 135 15.64 -4.55 0.19
CA VAL A 135 16.40 -5.45 -0.69
C VAL A 135 15.46 -6.09 -1.71
N VAL A 136 15.78 -5.97 -2.98
CA VAL A 136 15.00 -6.50 -4.11
C VAL A 136 15.89 -7.24 -5.10
N ASN A 137 15.33 -8.24 -5.79
CA ASN A 137 16.01 -8.91 -6.89
C ASN A 137 15.83 -8.06 -8.16
N VAL A 138 16.94 -7.57 -8.70
CA VAL A 138 17.01 -6.79 -9.95
C VAL A 138 17.79 -7.55 -11.01
N PRO A 139 17.58 -7.30 -12.31
CA PRO A 139 18.41 -7.89 -13.36
C PRO A 139 19.91 -7.58 -13.18
N SER A 140 20.79 -8.49 -13.58
CA SER A 140 22.24 -8.35 -13.38
C SER A 140 22.87 -7.07 -13.94
N PHE A 141 22.25 -6.44 -14.95
CA PHE A 141 22.71 -5.21 -15.58
C PHE A 141 22.40 -3.92 -14.80
N VAL A 142 21.58 -3.99 -13.73
CA VAL A 142 21.26 -2.82 -12.91
C VAL A 142 22.44 -2.49 -12.02
N ASP A 143 22.91 -1.24 -12.07
CA ASP A 143 24.09 -0.81 -11.34
C ASP A 143 23.73 0.14 -10.19
N VAL A 144 24.67 0.36 -9.27
CA VAL A 144 24.52 1.35 -8.20
C VAL A 144 24.33 2.74 -8.81
N GLY A 145 23.34 3.48 -8.30
CA GLY A 145 22.92 4.79 -8.82
C GLY A 145 21.78 4.72 -9.84
N ASP A 146 21.38 3.53 -10.29
CA ASP A 146 20.22 3.38 -11.16
C ASP A 146 18.91 3.58 -10.41
N ASP A 147 17.98 4.30 -11.03
CA ASP A 147 16.59 4.35 -10.59
C ASP A 147 15.83 3.12 -11.14
N VAL A 148 15.18 2.41 -10.22
CA VAL A 148 14.34 1.26 -10.54
C VAL A 148 12.89 1.51 -10.13
N LEU A 149 11.98 0.97 -10.93
CA LEU A 149 10.55 0.95 -10.63
C LEU A 149 10.21 -0.36 -9.94
N ILE A 150 9.60 -0.27 -8.76
CA ILE A 150 9.17 -1.41 -7.95
C ILE A 150 7.65 -1.39 -7.79
N ASP A 151 7.00 -2.55 -7.88
CA ASP A 151 5.59 -2.70 -7.50
C ASP A 151 5.50 -2.75 -5.97
N SER A 152 4.89 -1.75 -5.34
CA SER A 152 4.82 -1.61 -3.87
C SER A 152 4.00 -2.71 -3.18
N ARG A 153 3.13 -3.40 -3.92
CA ARG A 153 2.26 -4.47 -3.39
C ARG A 153 2.98 -5.81 -3.33
N THR A 154 3.82 -6.10 -4.32
CA THR A 154 4.54 -7.37 -4.44
C THR A 154 6.02 -7.27 -4.05
N GLY A 155 6.57 -6.06 -4.07
CA GLY A 155 8.00 -5.80 -3.90
C GLY A 155 8.86 -6.23 -5.08
N GLN A 156 8.26 -6.45 -6.26
CA GLN A 156 8.97 -6.92 -7.43
C GLN A 156 9.49 -5.78 -8.29
N TYR A 157 10.70 -5.96 -8.82
CA TYR A 157 11.24 -5.13 -9.88
C TYR A 157 10.32 -5.14 -11.11
N MET A 158 10.01 -3.97 -11.63
CA MET A 158 9.23 -3.79 -12.86
C MET A 158 10.13 -3.44 -14.04
N SER A 159 10.87 -2.33 -13.93
CA SER A 159 11.78 -1.85 -14.97
C SER A 159 12.81 -0.87 -14.41
N ARG A 160 13.82 -0.53 -15.23
CA ARG A 160 14.67 0.64 -15.00
C ARG A 160 13.87 1.89 -15.38
N ALA A 161 14.01 2.96 -14.60
CA ALA A 161 13.22 4.20 -14.73
C ALA A 161 13.81 5.20 -15.73
#